data_AF-A0A2S5LTP4-F1
#
_entry.id   AF-A0A2S5LTP4-F1
#
_cell.length_a   1.000
_cell.length_b   1.000
_cell.length_c   1.000
_cell.angle_alpha   90.00
_cell.angle_beta   90.00
_cell.angle_gamma   90.00
#
_symmetry.space_group_name_H-M   'P 1'
#
loop_
_entity.id
_entity.type
_entity.pdbx_description
1 polymer ?
#
loop_
_entity_poly.entity_id
_entity_poly.type
_entity_poly.pdbx_seq_one_letter_code
_entity_poly.pdbx_strand_id
1 'polypeptide(L)'
;YEKGVGWLKPDVVLLGASFLKSNGVSVLKELAERFAGVRILIVCDKADEALAVDAMKHGAHGILVKPLKIENVRQKVDTVLGRGGAKPLVQLGLL
;
A
#
# COMPACT_ATOMS: atom_id res chain seq x y z
N TYR A 1 16.62 11.80 12.95
CA TYR A 1 16.75 11.62 11.49
C TYR A 1 15.76 12.55 10.80
N GLU A 2 16.20 13.71 10.31
CA GLU A 2 15.35 14.75 9.68
C GLU A 2 15.22 14.60 8.14
N LYS A 3 15.37 13.38 7.60
CA LYS A 3 15.18 13.17 6.16
C LYS A 3 13.69 13.22 5.82
N GLY A 4 13.30 14.08 4.89
CA GLY A 4 11.92 14.13 4.38
C GLY A 4 10.92 14.89 5.25
N VAL A 5 11.37 15.77 6.15
CA VAL A 5 10.47 16.63 6.93
C VAL A 5 10.21 17.92 6.13
N GLY A 6 8.93 18.23 5.85
CA GLY A 6 8.50 19.48 5.21
C GLY A 6 8.43 19.50 3.68
N TRP A 7 9.22 18.68 2.98
CA TRP A 7 9.27 18.65 1.50
C TRP A 7 8.90 17.30 0.87
N LEU A 8 8.64 16.27 1.69
CA LEU A 8 8.35 14.93 1.19
C LEU A 8 6.94 14.88 0.57
N LYS A 9 6.87 14.47 -0.69
CA LYS A 9 5.63 14.20 -1.42
C LYS A 9 5.72 12.82 -2.07
N PRO A 10 5.39 11.75 -1.32
CA PRO A 10 5.53 10.40 -1.83
C PRO A 10 4.39 10.06 -2.80
N ASP A 11 4.71 9.42 -3.92
CA ASP A 11 3.70 8.83 -4.81
C ASP A 11 3.18 7.50 -4.27
N VAL A 12 4.02 6.76 -3.52
CA VAL A 12 3.68 5.48 -2.89
C VAL A 12 4.24 5.39 -1.48
N VAL A 13 3.45 4.87 -0.55
CA VAL A 13 3.86 4.48 0.80
C VAL A 13 3.70 2.97 0.96
N LEU A 14 4.76 2.29 1.38
CA LEU A 14 4.69 0.90 1.84
C LEU A 14 4.54 0.90 3.37
N LEU A 15 3.36 0.52 3.86
CA LEU A 15 3.01 0.58 5.28
C LEU A 15 2.98 -0.82 5.89
N GLY A 16 3.77 -1.07 6.93
CA GLY A 16 3.77 -2.36 7.62
C GLY A 16 2.47 -2.64 8.38
N ALA A 17 1.94 -3.85 8.29
CA ALA A 17 0.75 -4.30 9.00
C ALA A 17 0.91 -4.22 10.53
N SER A 18 2.12 -4.46 11.06
CA SER A 18 2.40 -4.28 12.49
C SER A 18 2.23 -2.83 12.93
N PHE A 19 2.65 -1.87 12.09
CA PHE A 19 2.44 -0.44 12.37
C PHE A 19 0.96 -0.07 12.29
N LEU A 20 0.25 -0.58 11.28
CA LEU A 20 -1.19 -0.40 11.14
C LEU A 20 -1.95 -0.97 12.35
N LYS A 21 -1.55 -2.13 12.85
CA LYS A 21 -2.14 -2.77 14.04
C LYS A 21 -1.98 -1.92 15.30
N SER A 22 -0.82 -1.28 15.48
CA SER A 22 -0.54 -0.43 16.64
C SER A 22 -1.22 0.94 16.59
N ASN A 23 -1.43 1.51 15.40
CA ASN A 23 -1.96 2.87 15.24
C ASN A 23 -3.41 2.92 14.74
N GLY A 24 -3.96 1.78 14.33
CA GLY A 24 -5.30 1.67 13.76
C GLY A 24 -5.38 2.10 12.30
N VAL A 25 -6.53 1.83 11.68
CA VAL A 25 -6.78 2.12 10.26
C VAL A 25 -6.95 3.62 9.96
N SER A 26 -7.13 4.47 10.99
CA SER A 26 -7.22 5.92 10.84
C SER A 26 -5.97 6.53 10.21
N VAL A 27 -4.80 5.90 10.40
CA VAL A 27 -3.54 6.37 9.80
C VAL A 27 -3.58 6.38 8.26
N LEU A 28 -4.40 5.54 7.64
CA LEU A 28 -4.59 5.54 6.19
C LEU A 28 -5.23 6.84 5.71
N LYS A 29 -6.23 7.33 6.47
CA LYS A 29 -6.90 8.60 6.22
C LYS A 29 -5.93 9.77 6.43
N GLU A 30 -5.18 9.76 7.54
CA GLU A 30 -4.18 10.80 7.82
C GLU A 30 -3.11 10.89 6.71
N LEU A 31 -2.64 9.75 6.20
CA LEU A 31 -1.68 9.72 5.09
C LEU A 31 -2.29 10.28 3.80
N ALA A 32 -3.54 9.96 3.50
CA ALA A 32 -4.24 10.46 2.32
C ALA A 32 -4.50 11.98 2.39
N GLU A 33 -4.83 12.50 3.57
CA GLU A 33 -5.02 13.93 3.81
C GLU A 33 -3.69 14.70 3.74
N ARG A 34 -2.63 14.12 4.30
CA ARG A 34 -1.30 14.74 4.32
C ARG A 34 -0.61 14.73 2.96
N PHE A 35 -0.77 13.66 2.19
CA PHE A 35 -0.08 13.46 0.92
C PHE A 35 -1.10 13.27 -0.21
N ALA A 36 -1.55 14.38 -0.78
CA ALA A 36 -2.51 14.37 -1.87
C ALA A 36 -2.03 13.48 -3.04
N GLY A 37 -2.83 12.48 -3.38
CA GLY A 37 -2.57 11.54 -4.48
C GLY A 37 -1.69 10.33 -4.13
N VAL A 38 -1.26 10.18 -2.88
CA VAL A 38 -0.42 9.05 -2.46
C VAL A 38 -1.16 7.72 -2.62
N ARG A 39 -0.44 6.70 -3.11
CA ARG A 39 -0.91 5.31 -3.11
C ARG A 39 -0.35 4.58 -1.90
N ILE A 40 -1.18 3.83 -1.20
CA ILE A 40 -0.76 3.12 0.03
C ILE A 40 -0.80 1.62 -0.22
N LEU A 41 0.32 0.93 -0.01
CA LEU A 41 0.43 -0.52 -0.07
C LEU A 41 0.68 -1.08 1.33
N ILE A 42 -0.11 -2.06 1.77
CA ILE A 42 0.10 -2.71 3.06
C ILE A 42 1.09 -3.86 2.91
N VAL A 43 2.15 -3.84 3.69
CA VAL A 43 3.15 -4.90 3.78
C VAL A 43 2.82 -5.79 4.97
N CYS A 44 2.49 -7.05 4.76
CA CYS A 44 2.05 -7.95 5.83
C CYS A 44 2.75 -9.31 5.78
N ASP A 45 2.77 -10.00 6.91
CA ASP A 45 3.01 -11.44 6.96
C ASP A 45 1.69 -12.17 6.64
N LYS A 46 1.76 -13.46 6.32
CA LYS A 46 0.56 -14.25 5.96
C LYS A 46 -0.49 -14.28 7.09
N ALA A 47 -0.03 -14.21 8.35
CA ALA A 47 -0.91 -14.16 9.52
C ALA A 47 -1.72 -12.86 9.63
N ASP A 48 -1.26 -11.77 9.01
CA ASP A 48 -1.89 -10.45 9.08
C ASP A 48 -2.69 -10.12 7.80
N GLU A 49 -2.91 -11.10 6.92
CA GLU A 49 -3.58 -10.89 5.63
C GLU A 49 -5.01 -10.37 5.80
N ALA A 50 -5.76 -10.84 6.81
CA ALA A 50 -7.09 -10.34 7.10
C ALA A 50 -7.11 -8.84 7.45
N LEU A 51 -6.13 -8.38 8.24
CA LEU A 51 -5.96 -6.96 8.57
C LEU A 51 -5.60 -6.15 7.32
N ALA A 52 -4.73 -6.68 6.46
CA ALA A 52 -4.34 -6.02 5.22
C ALA A 52 -5.51 -5.92 4.23
N VAL A 53 -6.38 -6.93 4.17
CA VAL A 53 -7.62 -6.91 3.37
C VAL A 53 -8.61 -5.89 3.93
N ASP A 54 -8.75 -5.81 5.25
CA ASP A 54 -9.62 -4.81 5.86
C ASP A 54 -9.14 -3.38 5.57
N ALA A 55 -7.82 -3.15 5.63
CA ALA A 55 -7.19 -1.88 5.25
C ALA A 55 -7.55 -1.40 3.83
N MET A 56 -7.81 -2.31 2.89
CA MET A 56 -8.26 -1.96 1.53
C MET A 56 -9.61 -1.23 1.54
N LYS A 57 -10.52 -1.61 2.45
CA LYS A 57 -11.82 -0.93 2.61
C LYS A 57 -11.65 0.48 3.18
N HIS A 58 -10.53 0.75 3.82
CA HIS A 58 -10.19 2.02 4.46
C HIS A 58 -9.22 2.89 3.64
N GLY A 59 -9.00 2.57 2.36
CA GLY A 59 -8.23 3.42 1.44
C GLY A 59 -6.82 2.91 1.13
N ALA A 60 -6.44 1.70 1.55
CA ALA A 60 -5.27 1.05 0.98
C ALA A 60 -5.52 0.66 -0.50
N HIS A 61 -4.47 0.75 -1.30
CA HIS A 61 -4.50 0.55 -2.76
C HIS A 61 -3.90 -0.79 -3.19
N GLY A 62 -3.37 -1.57 -2.25
CA GLY A 62 -2.90 -2.92 -2.49
C GLY A 62 -2.19 -3.53 -1.29
N ILE A 63 -1.84 -4.80 -1.42
CA ILE A 63 -1.19 -5.60 -0.38
C ILE A 63 0.07 -6.25 -0.96
N LEU A 64 1.12 -6.33 -0.15
CA LEU A 64 2.37 -7.03 -0.38
C LEU A 64 2.58 -8.02 0.77
N VAL A 65 2.42 -9.31 0.47
CA VAL A 65 2.67 -10.38 1.45
C VAL A 65 4.15 -10.75 1.41
N LYS A 66 4.80 -10.83 2.57
CA LYS A 66 6.18 -11.30 2.69
C LYS A 66 6.28 -12.79 2.32
N PRO A 67 7.41 -13.26 1.74
CA PRO A 67 8.65 -12.52 1.50
C PRO A 67 8.58 -11.52 0.32
N LEU A 68 9.17 -10.34 0.51
CA LEU A 68 9.19 -9.27 -0.49
C LEU A 68 10.22 -9.54 -1.59
N LYS A 69 9.85 -10.34 -2.58
CA LYS A 69 10.63 -10.47 -3.80
C LYS A 69 10.62 -9.15 -4.59
N ILE A 70 11.78 -8.72 -5.06
CA ILE A 70 11.94 -7.43 -5.76
C ILE A 70 11.02 -7.34 -6.98
N GLU A 71 10.86 -8.41 -7.76
CA GLU A 71 9.99 -8.38 -8.94
C GLU A 71 8.52 -8.11 -8.54
N ASN A 72 8.04 -8.78 -7.49
CA ASN A 72 6.67 -8.63 -7.01
C ASN A 72 6.40 -7.22 -6.47
N VAL A 73 7.35 -6.66 -5.72
CA VAL A 73 7.25 -5.29 -5.19
C VAL A 73 7.21 -4.30 -6.35
N ARG A 74 8.14 -4.41 -7.30
CA ARG A 74 8.19 -3.54 -8.48
C ARG A 74 6.89 -3.61 -9.28
N GLN A 75 6.42 -4.81 -9.57
CA GLN A 75 5.16 -5.01 -10.29
C GLN A 75 3.99 -4.34 -9.57
N LYS A 76 3.86 -4.54 -8.26
CA LYS A 76 2.75 -3.97 -7.49
C LYS A 76 2.81 -2.44 -7.44
N VAL A 77 4.02 -1.88 -7.27
CA VAL A 77 4.25 -0.43 -7.29
C VAL A 77 3.89 0.15 -8.65
N ASP A 78 4.36 -0.46 -9.73
CA ASP A 78 4.04 -0.01 -11.10
C ASP A 78 2.53 -0.11 -11.37
N THR A 79 1.88 -1.17 -10.89
CA THR A 79 0.41 -1.32 -10.95
C THR A 79 -0.32 -0.20 -10.22
N VAL A 80 0.03 0.09 -8.97
CA VAL A 80 -0.68 1.16 -8.25
C VAL A 80 -0.35 2.55 -8.78
N LEU A 81 0.77 2.73 -9.48
CA LEU A 81 1.11 3.99 -10.14
C LEU A 81 0.58 4.09 -11.57
N GLY A 82 -0.07 3.05 -12.10
CA GLY A 82 -0.57 3.04 -13.48
C GLY A 82 0.55 3.08 -14.54
N ARG A 83 1.77 2.63 -14.19
CA ARG A 83 2.90 2.52 -15.12
C ARG A 83 2.71 1.25 -15.95
N GLY A 84 2.89 1.36 -17.27
CA GLY A 84 2.47 0.38 -18.31
C GLY A 84 3.07 -1.03 -18.30
N GLY A 85 3.51 -1.57 -17.15
CA GLY A 85 3.90 -2.97 -16.95
C GLY A 85 3.00 -3.74 -15.96
N ALA A 86 1.92 -3.09 -15.53
CA ALA A 86 0.98 -3.58 -14.53
C ALA A 86 -0.01 -4.61 -15.08
N LYS A 87 -0.16 -5.77 -14.42
CA LYS A 87 -1.37 -6.59 -14.62
C LYS A 87 -2.59 -5.75 -14.19
N PRO A 88 -3.73 -5.81 -14.91
CA PRO A 88 -4.93 -5.09 -14.52
C PRO A 88 -5.28 -5.37 -13.05
N LEU A 89 -5.65 -4.32 -12.31
CA LEU A 89 -6.06 -4.45 -10.89
C LEU A 89 -7.32 -5.31 -10.71
N VAL A 90 -8.02 -5.61 -11.80
CA VAL A 90 -9.21 -6.45 -11.85
C VAL A 90 -9.06 -7.45 -12.98
N GLN A 91 -9.02 -8.74 -12.65
CA GLN A 91 -9.20 -9.79 -13.65
C GLN A 91 -10.71 -10.00 -13.84
N LEU A 92 -11.28 -9.30 -14.83
CA LEU A 92 -12.66 -9.51 -15.27
C LEU A 92 -12.77 -10.89 -15.94
N GLY A 93 -12.87 -11.94 -15.13
CA GLY A 93 -12.91 -13.32 -15.59
C GLY A 93 -13.56 -14.30 -14.60
N LEU A 94 -14.46 -13.82 -13.75
CA LEU A 94 -15.40 -14.64 -12.98
C LEU A 94 -16.77 -13.95 -12.99
N LEU A 95 -17.41 -14.00 -14.15
CA LEU A 95 -18.86 -14.02 -14.32
C LEU A 95 -19.18 -15.30 -15.12
#